data_AF-A0A1U7LX28-F1
#
_entry.id   AF-A0A1U7LX28-F1
#
_cell.length_a   1.000
_cell.length_b   1.000
_cell.length_c   1.000
_cell.angle_alpha   90.00
_cell.angle_beta   90.00
_cell.angle_gamma   90.00
#
_symmetry.space_group_name_H-M   'P 1'
#
loop_
_entity.id
_entity.type
_entity.pdbx_description
1 polymer ?
#
loop_
_entity_poly.entity_id
_entity_poly.type
_entity_poly.pdbx_seq_one_letter_code
_entity_poly.pdbx_strand_id
1 'polypeptide(L)'
;MSDRREKLFEGSDNTDLGMAYDSLRMKNTIQLIGLCLFNGALLIYAALQIDQIHQSLRVLLSHGSASKDIWSAIHPFLAVIPVVIAVSCLFMALAAYQLFKEFGWSVYKHIGADLQMKRRFFTYQIFIALLKFDFFFFVGFTVQFVVIILAIKDIEFSLTIAAIPITILLLFFFAWSVRYEKVWGMIASEVVALAGLAYFFYKTIRMWEPESAFKYASARKSLTTFAVITIILLFITITHAGVCMSNFNKGLKKHINRRKIHTDNEKYEMSEYTDYTSNQAPHQATARMTID
;
A
#
# COMPACT_ATOMS: atom_id res chain seq x y z
N MET A 1 25.33 -45.60 4.39
CA MET A 1 24.00 -45.30 3.81
C MET A 1 23.30 -44.12 4.51
N SER A 2 23.55 -43.85 5.81
CA SER A 2 23.02 -42.63 6.48
C SER A 2 23.75 -41.36 6.05
N ASP A 3 25.08 -41.42 5.91
CA ASP A 3 25.95 -40.28 5.51
C ASP A 3 25.62 -39.71 4.10
N ARG A 4 25.03 -40.55 3.22
CA ARG A 4 24.55 -40.13 1.89
C ARG A 4 23.15 -39.51 1.96
N ARG A 5 22.34 -39.85 2.96
CA ARG A 5 21.04 -39.22 3.23
C ARG A 5 21.23 -37.86 3.89
N GLU A 6 22.14 -37.74 4.86
CA GLU A 6 22.50 -36.46 5.49
C GLU A 6 22.94 -35.43 4.45
N LYS A 7 23.89 -35.76 3.57
CA LYS A 7 24.32 -34.86 2.48
C LYS A 7 23.22 -34.54 1.46
N LEU A 8 22.22 -35.40 1.30
CA LEU A 8 21.04 -35.15 0.46
C LEU A 8 20.03 -34.22 1.16
N PHE A 9 19.85 -34.35 2.48
CA PHE A 9 19.03 -33.43 3.29
C PHE A 9 19.69 -32.06 3.38
N GLU A 10 20.99 -31.99 3.68
CA GLU A 10 21.78 -30.77 3.76
C GLU A 10 21.86 -30.03 2.41
N GLY A 11 21.88 -30.78 1.30
CA GLY A 11 21.76 -30.23 -0.05
C GLY A 11 20.38 -29.67 -0.38
N SER A 12 19.31 -30.31 0.10
CA SER A 12 17.93 -29.82 -0.06
C SER A 12 17.70 -28.55 0.76
N ASP A 13 18.12 -28.54 2.03
CA ASP A 13 17.90 -27.44 2.96
C ASP A 13 18.58 -26.15 2.47
N ASN A 14 19.80 -26.25 1.93
CA ASN A 14 20.51 -25.09 1.34
C ASN A 14 19.83 -24.55 0.08
N THR A 15 19.24 -25.43 -0.75
CA THR A 15 18.46 -24.99 -1.92
C THR A 15 17.12 -24.38 -1.54
N ASP A 16 16.46 -24.92 -0.52
CA ASP A 16 15.17 -24.44 -0.01
C ASP A 16 15.34 -23.08 0.68
N LEU A 17 16.41 -22.89 1.46
CA LEU A 17 16.76 -21.60 2.06
C LEU A 17 17.11 -20.56 0.98
N GLY A 18 17.83 -20.97 -0.07
CA GLY A 18 18.15 -20.11 -1.22
C GLY A 18 16.90 -19.69 -2.01
N MET A 19 15.95 -20.61 -2.21
CA MET A 19 14.67 -20.34 -2.86
C MET A 19 13.74 -19.48 -1.98
N ALA A 20 13.76 -19.68 -0.68
CA ALA A 20 13.03 -18.87 0.30
C ALA A 20 13.58 -17.44 0.35
N TYR A 21 14.90 -17.29 0.43
CA TYR A 21 15.60 -16.01 0.39
C TYR A 21 15.32 -15.24 -0.91
N ASP A 22 15.44 -15.87 -2.08
CA ASP A 22 15.13 -15.22 -3.36
C ASP A 22 13.63 -14.83 -3.46
N SER A 23 12.74 -15.67 -2.92
CA SER A 23 11.30 -15.39 -2.85
C SER A 23 10.94 -14.24 -1.89
N LEU A 24 11.63 -14.12 -0.76
CA LEU A 24 11.48 -13.03 0.22
C LEU A 24 11.98 -11.71 -0.36
N ARG A 25 13.18 -11.72 -0.95
CA ARG A 25 13.83 -10.59 -1.61
C ARG A 25 12.99 -9.99 -2.73
N MET A 26 12.40 -10.82 -3.59
CA MET A 26 11.60 -10.38 -4.74
C MET A 26 10.29 -9.70 -4.32
N LYS A 27 9.65 -10.19 -3.25
CA LYS A 27 8.46 -9.54 -2.66
C LYS A 27 8.80 -8.20 -2.02
N ASN A 28 9.92 -8.13 -1.29
CA ASN A 28 10.33 -6.93 -0.59
C ASN A 28 10.73 -5.82 -1.57
N THR A 29 11.34 -6.16 -2.71
CA THR A 29 11.76 -5.16 -3.71
C THR A 29 10.58 -4.42 -4.36
N ILE A 30 9.55 -5.14 -4.80
CA ILE A 30 8.38 -4.51 -5.47
C ILE A 30 7.55 -3.71 -4.50
N GLN A 31 7.33 -4.23 -3.29
CA GLN A 31 6.62 -3.49 -2.25
C GLN A 31 7.40 -2.23 -1.85
N LEU A 32 8.73 -2.30 -1.79
CA LEU A 32 9.58 -1.14 -1.50
C LEU A 32 9.50 -0.07 -2.59
N ILE A 33 9.55 -0.45 -3.88
CA ILE A 33 9.38 0.51 -5.00
C ILE A 33 8.00 1.17 -4.94
N GLY A 34 6.95 0.37 -4.73
CA GLY A 34 5.60 0.90 -4.55
C GLY A 34 5.50 1.86 -3.37
N LEU A 35 6.15 1.53 -2.24
CA LEU A 35 6.17 2.37 -1.05
C LEU A 35 6.94 3.68 -1.25
N CYS A 36 7.97 3.69 -2.10
CA CYS A 36 8.66 4.92 -2.50
C CYS A 36 7.74 5.84 -3.30
N LEU A 37 7.02 5.30 -4.31
CA LEU A 37 6.05 6.07 -5.09
C LEU A 37 4.93 6.63 -4.20
N PHE A 38 4.47 5.81 -3.26
CA PHE A 38 3.46 6.17 -2.28
C PHE A 38 3.90 7.31 -1.36
N ASN A 39 5.12 7.25 -0.82
CA ASN A 39 5.69 8.33 -0.03
C ASN A 39 5.83 9.62 -0.83
N GLY A 40 6.16 9.55 -2.12
CA GLY A 40 6.15 10.71 -3.02
C GLY A 40 4.78 11.36 -3.13
N ALA A 41 3.72 10.57 -3.27
CA ALA A 41 2.35 11.08 -3.29
C ALA A 41 1.92 11.70 -1.95
N LEU A 42 2.31 11.09 -0.82
CA LEU A 42 2.09 11.67 0.52
C LEU A 42 2.84 12.99 0.71
N LEU A 43 4.04 13.13 0.14
CA LEU A 43 4.81 14.37 0.18
C LEU A 43 4.09 15.49 -0.57
N ILE A 44 3.60 15.22 -1.78
CA ILE A 44 2.80 16.18 -2.56
C ILE A 44 1.56 16.60 -1.76
N TYR A 45 0.88 15.65 -1.14
CA TYR A 45 -0.27 15.94 -0.30
C TYR A 45 0.06 16.81 0.91
N ALA A 46 1.12 16.47 1.65
CA ALA A 46 1.54 17.23 2.82
C ALA A 46 1.91 18.67 2.46
N ALA A 47 2.52 18.90 1.28
CA ALA A 47 2.77 20.24 0.78
C ALA A 47 1.47 21.01 0.47
N LEU A 48 0.52 20.37 -0.22
CA LEU A 48 -0.78 20.99 -0.55
C LEU A 48 -1.64 21.29 0.68
N GLN A 49 -1.51 20.51 1.75
CA GLN A 49 -2.26 20.68 2.98
C GLN A 49 -1.98 22.04 3.65
N ILE A 50 -0.77 22.59 3.50
CA ILE A 50 -0.39 23.89 4.09
C ILE A 50 -1.26 25.01 3.50
N ASP A 51 -1.34 25.07 2.17
CA ASP A 51 -2.18 26.04 1.46
C ASP A 51 -3.66 25.87 1.78
N GLN A 52 -4.11 24.61 1.89
CA GLN A 52 -5.49 24.28 2.24
C GLN A 52 -5.86 24.85 3.62
N ILE A 53 -5.04 24.58 4.65
CA ILE A 53 -5.27 25.06 6.01
C ILE A 53 -5.19 26.59 6.06
N HIS A 54 -4.24 27.20 5.35
CA HIS A 54 -4.14 28.65 5.28
C HIS A 54 -5.40 29.29 4.69
N GLN A 55 -5.93 28.72 3.60
CA GLN A 55 -7.16 29.20 2.98
C GLN A 55 -8.37 29.02 3.90
N SER A 56 -8.52 27.88 4.58
CA SER A 56 -9.57 27.67 5.57
C SER A 56 -9.48 28.65 6.74
N LEU A 57 -8.27 28.95 7.22
CA LEU A 57 -8.06 29.91 8.30
C LEU A 57 -8.42 31.34 7.89
N ARG A 58 -8.11 31.76 6.65
CA ARG A 58 -8.52 33.07 6.11
C ARG A 58 -10.04 33.24 6.11
N VAL A 59 -10.79 32.19 5.78
CA VAL A 59 -12.25 32.20 5.85
C VAL A 59 -12.73 32.33 7.30
N LEU A 60 -12.11 31.63 8.26
CA LEU A 60 -12.48 31.78 9.67
C LEU A 60 -12.19 33.18 10.22
N LEU A 61 -11.06 33.77 9.82
CA LEU A 61 -10.67 35.14 10.16
C LEU A 61 -11.66 36.18 9.62
N SER A 62 -12.17 36.00 8.39
CA SER A 62 -13.16 36.90 7.81
C SER A 62 -14.51 36.85 8.53
N HIS A 63 -14.82 35.75 9.21
CA HIS A 63 -16.03 35.58 10.03
C HIS A 63 -15.80 35.95 11.50
N GLY A 64 -14.63 36.48 11.87
CA GLY A 64 -14.31 36.88 13.25
C GLY A 64 -14.19 35.72 14.24
N SER A 65 -14.12 34.48 13.77
CA SER A 65 -14.11 33.26 14.61
C SER A 65 -12.70 32.76 14.95
N ALA A 66 -11.66 33.50 14.56
CA ALA A 66 -10.25 33.16 14.76
C ALA A 66 -9.41 34.41 15.04
N SER A 67 -8.30 34.27 15.79
CA SER A 67 -7.32 35.34 15.99
C SER A 67 -6.23 35.31 14.90
N LYS A 68 -5.71 36.49 14.54
CA LYS A 68 -4.71 36.66 13.48
C LYS A 68 -3.40 35.90 13.76
N ASP A 69 -3.09 35.66 15.04
CA ASP A 69 -1.84 35.03 15.47
C ASP A 69 -1.83 33.50 15.31
N ILE A 70 -2.99 32.87 15.10
CA ILE A 70 -3.11 31.41 14.96
C ILE A 70 -2.25 30.87 13.81
N TRP A 71 -2.14 31.61 12.70
CA TRP A 71 -1.34 31.18 11.57
C TRP A 71 0.15 31.08 11.93
N SER A 72 0.68 32.09 12.64
CA SER A 72 2.09 32.10 13.06
C SER A 72 2.41 30.96 14.02
N ALA A 73 1.44 30.54 14.84
CA ALA A 73 1.60 29.42 15.74
C ALA A 73 1.56 28.06 15.02
N ILE A 74 0.66 27.87 14.05
CA ILE A 74 0.39 26.57 13.41
C ILE A 74 1.32 26.30 12.21
N HIS A 75 1.68 27.33 11.45
CA HIS A 75 2.53 27.21 10.25
C HIS A 75 3.82 26.39 10.43
N PRO A 76 4.64 26.58 11.50
CA PRO A 76 5.85 25.77 11.66
C PRO A 76 5.56 24.28 11.83
N PHE A 77 4.50 23.91 12.57
CA PHE A 77 4.11 22.51 12.74
C PHE A 77 3.65 21.88 11.42
N LEU A 78 2.93 22.64 10.60
CA LEU A 78 2.50 22.21 9.27
C LEU A 78 3.68 22.02 8.31
N ALA A 79 4.69 22.89 8.38
CA ALA A 79 5.88 22.81 7.53
C ALA A 79 6.79 21.61 7.89
N VAL A 80 6.79 21.16 9.14
CA VAL A 80 7.58 19.99 9.57
C VAL A 80 7.09 18.69 8.93
N ILE A 81 5.78 18.55 8.69
CA ILE A 81 5.17 17.33 8.12
C ILE A 81 5.79 16.93 6.77
N PRO A 82 5.79 17.79 5.72
CA PRO A 82 6.40 17.43 4.44
C PRO A 82 7.92 17.24 4.56
N VAL A 83 8.61 17.93 5.47
CA VAL A 83 10.06 17.74 5.67
C VAL A 83 10.36 16.34 6.20
N VAL A 84 9.61 15.86 7.21
CA VAL A 84 9.77 14.51 7.76
C VAL A 84 9.45 13.45 6.70
N ILE A 85 8.39 13.65 5.92
CA ILE A 85 8.03 12.73 4.82
C ILE A 85 9.11 12.74 3.74
N ALA A 86 9.69 13.90 3.40
CA ALA A 86 10.75 14.01 2.41
C ALA A 86 12.03 13.26 2.86
N VAL A 87 12.41 13.40 4.14
CA VAL A 87 13.55 12.67 4.71
C VAL A 87 13.28 11.15 4.71
N SER A 88 12.08 10.73 5.10
CA SER A 88 11.67 9.33 5.02
C SER A 88 11.69 8.80 3.58
N CYS A 89 11.21 9.60 2.62
CA CYS A 89 11.24 9.26 1.20
C CYS A 89 12.67 9.11 0.69
N LEU A 90 13.59 9.99 1.10
CA LEU A 90 15.00 9.90 0.74
C LEU A 90 15.64 8.62 1.28
N PHE A 91 15.43 8.31 2.57
CA PHE A 91 15.96 7.08 3.18
C PHE A 91 15.43 5.83 2.48
N MET A 92 14.13 5.82 2.17
CA MET A 92 13.49 4.72 1.44
C MET A 92 14.03 4.58 0.01
N ALA A 93 14.27 5.69 -0.68
CA ALA A 93 14.86 5.68 -2.02
C ALA A 93 16.31 5.16 -2.00
N LEU A 94 17.10 5.54 -1.00
CA LEU A 94 18.46 5.02 -0.79
C LEU A 94 18.44 3.51 -0.50
N ALA A 95 17.55 3.06 0.38
CA ALA A 95 17.34 1.65 0.66
C ALA A 95 16.93 0.89 -0.62
N ALA A 96 16.01 1.46 -1.41
CA ALA A 96 15.58 0.88 -2.68
C ALA A 96 16.71 0.81 -3.71
N TYR A 97 17.58 1.82 -3.75
CA TYR A 97 18.76 1.83 -4.62
C TYR A 97 19.78 0.78 -4.21
N GLN A 98 20.10 0.67 -2.91
CA GLN A 98 21.02 -0.34 -2.39
C GLN A 98 20.51 -1.75 -2.68
N LEU A 99 19.19 -1.96 -2.46
CA LEU A 99 18.50 -3.19 -2.81
C LEU A 99 18.63 -3.46 -4.32
N PHE A 100 18.34 -2.50 -5.18
CA PHE A 100 18.47 -2.67 -6.63
C PHE A 100 19.91 -3.00 -7.07
N LYS A 101 20.91 -2.44 -6.40
CA LYS A 101 22.33 -2.68 -6.71
C LYS A 101 22.80 -4.08 -6.29
N GLU A 102 22.54 -4.48 -5.05
CA GLU A 102 22.85 -5.84 -4.55
C GLU A 102 22.06 -6.89 -5.32
N PHE A 103 20.84 -6.55 -5.71
CA PHE A 103 19.90 -7.54 -6.19
C PHE A 103 19.62 -7.51 -7.71
N GLY A 104 19.96 -6.47 -8.45
CA GLY A 104 19.81 -6.44 -9.92
C GLY A 104 20.73 -7.44 -10.63
N TRP A 105 21.98 -7.55 -10.15
CA TRP A 105 23.00 -8.44 -10.73
C TRP A 105 22.76 -9.92 -10.41
N SER A 106 22.34 -10.25 -9.18
CA SER A 106 22.04 -11.64 -8.80
C SER A 106 20.74 -12.15 -9.45
N VAL A 107 19.74 -11.29 -9.63
CA VAL A 107 18.55 -11.58 -10.45
C VAL A 107 18.98 -11.92 -11.88
N TYR A 108 19.81 -11.10 -12.54
CA TYR A 108 20.26 -11.37 -13.92
C TYR A 108 20.99 -12.72 -14.07
N LYS A 109 21.85 -13.11 -13.12
CA LYS A 109 22.73 -14.28 -13.23
C LYS A 109 22.07 -15.63 -12.88
N HIS A 110 21.00 -15.64 -12.09
CA HIS A 110 20.30 -16.87 -11.66
C HIS A 110 19.07 -17.26 -12.52
N ILE A 111 18.68 -16.44 -13.51
CA ILE A 111 17.42 -16.60 -14.29
C ILE A 111 17.51 -17.65 -15.43
N GLY A 112 18.44 -18.59 -15.37
CA GLY A 112 18.46 -19.73 -16.29
C GLY A 112 17.49 -20.84 -15.86
N ALA A 113 16.17 -20.72 -16.12
CA ALA A 113 15.27 -21.89 -16.33
C ALA A 113 13.80 -21.55 -16.71
N ASP A 114 13.14 -20.52 -16.15
CA ASP A 114 11.76 -20.14 -16.57
C ASP A 114 11.45 -18.64 -16.33
N LEU A 115 11.82 -17.81 -17.30
CA LEU A 115 11.52 -16.38 -17.35
C LEU A 115 10.02 -16.07 -17.39
N GLN A 116 9.21 -16.96 -17.96
CA GLN A 116 7.78 -16.69 -18.17
C GLN A 116 7.02 -16.79 -16.86
N MET A 117 7.30 -17.80 -16.06
CA MET A 117 6.68 -17.98 -14.76
C MET A 117 7.06 -16.86 -13.77
N LYS A 118 8.33 -16.43 -13.80
CA LYS A 118 8.81 -15.28 -13.03
C LYS A 118 8.06 -14.00 -13.40
N ARG A 119 7.87 -13.74 -14.70
CA ARG A 119 7.10 -12.58 -15.20
C ARG A 119 5.65 -12.62 -14.70
N ARG A 120 4.97 -13.76 -14.80
CA ARG A 120 3.58 -13.92 -14.31
C ARG A 120 3.48 -13.65 -12.80
N PHE A 121 4.44 -14.15 -12.02
CA PHE A 121 4.49 -13.92 -10.59
C PHE A 121 4.71 -12.44 -10.24
N PHE A 122 5.60 -11.77 -10.97
CA PHE A 122 5.81 -10.33 -10.81
C PHE A 122 4.58 -9.51 -11.15
N THR A 123 3.92 -9.80 -12.28
CA THR A 123 2.68 -9.13 -12.66
C THR A 123 1.61 -9.29 -11.57
N TYR A 124 1.49 -10.48 -10.98
CA TYR A 124 0.60 -10.73 -9.85
C TYR A 124 0.96 -9.88 -8.60
N GLN A 125 2.25 -9.81 -8.23
CA GLN A 125 2.68 -9.00 -7.08
C GLN A 125 2.44 -7.50 -7.30
N ILE A 126 2.72 -7.00 -8.51
CA ILE A 126 2.44 -5.61 -8.90
C ILE A 126 0.94 -5.34 -8.79
N PHE A 127 0.09 -6.24 -9.31
CA PHE A 127 -1.36 -6.10 -9.22
C PHE A 127 -1.87 -6.07 -7.77
N ILE A 128 -1.38 -6.96 -6.90
CA ILE A 128 -1.74 -6.92 -5.48
C ILE A 128 -1.24 -5.65 -4.79
N ALA A 129 -0.07 -5.12 -5.17
CA ALA A 129 0.42 -3.85 -4.65
C ALA A 129 -0.45 -2.66 -5.10
N LEU A 130 -0.87 -2.64 -6.38
CA LEU A 130 -1.79 -1.64 -6.92
C LEU A 130 -3.12 -1.64 -6.15
N LEU A 131 -3.72 -2.81 -5.87
CA LEU A 131 -4.95 -2.90 -5.08
C LEU A 131 -4.81 -2.32 -3.66
N LYS A 132 -3.62 -2.43 -3.03
CA LYS A 132 -3.36 -1.80 -1.72
C LYS A 132 -3.30 -0.28 -1.83
N PHE A 133 -2.71 0.25 -2.90
CA PHE A 133 -2.67 1.69 -3.14
C PHE A 133 -4.06 2.23 -3.48
N ASP A 134 -4.82 1.52 -4.33
CA ASP A 134 -6.21 1.85 -4.62
C ASP A 134 -7.03 1.94 -3.33
N PHE A 135 -6.89 0.96 -2.42
CA PHE A 135 -7.52 1.02 -1.11
C PHE A 135 -7.15 2.30 -0.35
N PHE A 136 -5.86 2.63 -0.25
CA PHE A 136 -5.41 3.81 0.49
C PHE A 136 -5.93 5.11 -0.12
N PHE A 137 -5.77 5.30 -1.43
CA PHE A 137 -6.16 6.54 -2.10
C PHE A 137 -7.68 6.69 -2.17
N PHE A 138 -8.42 5.58 -2.34
CA PHE A 138 -9.87 5.60 -2.27
C PHE A 138 -10.35 6.03 -0.89
N VAL A 139 -9.88 5.37 0.17
CA VAL A 139 -10.26 5.72 1.56
C VAL A 139 -9.83 7.14 1.89
N GLY A 140 -8.61 7.55 1.52
CA GLY A 140 -8.11 8.91 1.73
C GLY A 140 -8.97 9.96 1.04
N PHE A 141 -9.32 9.74 -0.22
CA PHE A 141 -10.25 10.59 -0.96
C PHE A 141 -11.62 10.65 -0.29
N THR A 142 -12.19 9.50 0.08
CA THR A 142 -13.53 9.46 0.68
C THR A 142 -13.55 10.16 2.04
N VAL A 143 -12.53 9.97 2.88
CA VAL A 143 -12.41 10.68 4.16
C VAL A 143 -12.32 12.20 3.95
N GLN A 144 -11.46 12.66 3.04
CA GLN A 144 -11.37 14.09 2.70
C GLN A 144 -12.70 14.63 2.16
N PHE A 145 -13.36 13.85 1.32
CA PHE A 145 -14.64 14.22 0.73
C PHE A 145 -15.75 14.31 1.80
N VAL A 146 -15.84 13.31 2.69
CA VAL A 146 -16.77 13.26 3.83
C VAL A 146 -16.60 14.47 4.74
N VAL A 147 -15.36 14.85 5.07
CA VAL A 147 -15.08 16.03 5.91
C VAL A 147 -15.65 17.32 5.31
N ILE A 148 -15.66 17.44 3.99
CA ILE A 148 -16.18 18.63 3.29
C ILE A 148 -17.71 18.62 3.20
N ILE A 149 -18.31 17.46 2.88
CA ILE A 149 -19.77 17.35 2.76
C ILE A 149 -20.48 17.29 4.12
N LEU A 150 -19.78 17.01 5.23
CA LEU A 150 -20.34 17.04 6.59
C LEU A 150 -21.05 18.36 6.93
N ALA A 151 -20.64 19.46 6.28
CA ALA A 151 -21.27 20.77 6.44
C ALA A 151 -22.68 20.86 5.86
N ILE A 152 -23.09 19.91 4.99
CA ILE A 152 -24.37 19.92 4.27
C ILE A 152 -25.03 18.56 4.48
N LYS A 153 -26.09 18.50 5.32
CA LYS A 153 -26.86 17.27 5.62
C LYS A 153 -27.69 16.80 4.41
N ASP A 154 -27.01 16.39 3.35
CA ASP A 154 -27.62 15.87 2.12
C ASP A 154 -27.54 14.34 2.07
N ILE A 155 -28.38 13.73 1.21
CA ILE A 155 -28.34 12.29 0.92
C ILE A 155 -26.97 11.80 0.43
N GLU A 156 -26.18 12.69 -0.17
CA GLU A 156 -24.81 12.42 -0.60
C GLU A 156 -23.90 11.98 0.56
N PHE A 157 -24.13 12.48 1.78
CA PHE A 157 -23.34 12.13 2.96
C PHE A 157 -23.52 10.67 3.35
N SER A 158 -24.77 10.24 3.52
CA SER A 158 -25.11 8.86 3.89
C SER A 158 -24.64 7.86 2.83
N LEU A 159 -24.80 8.20 1.54
CA LEU A 159 -24.32 7.37 0.43
C LEU A 159 -22.79 7.25 0.42
N THR A 160 -22.08 8.35 0.65
CA THR A 160 -20.60 8.35 0.67
C THR A 160 -20.06 7.52 1.84
N ILE A 161 -20.67 7.63 3.02
CA ILE A 161 -20.26 6.82 4.19
C ILE A 161 -20.50 5.34 3.93
N ALA A 162 -21.65 4.97 3.35
CA ALA A 162 -21.95 3.59 2.99
C ALA A 162 -20.99 3.06 1.91
N ALA A 163 -20.50 3.93 1.01
CA ALA A 163 -19.57 3.54 -0.04
C ALA A 163 -18.20 3.08 0.50
N ILE A 164 -17.75 3.58 1.66
CA ILE A 164 -16.46 3.17 2.26
C ILE A 164 -16.41 1.64 2.49
N PRO A 165 -17.24 1.04 3.35
CA PRO A 165 -17.16 -0.40 3.61
C PRO A 165 -17.46 -1.23 2.36
N ILE A 166 -18.35 -0.76 1.47
CA ILE A 166 -18.66 -1.45 0.21
C ILE A 166 -17.41 -1.54 -0.67
N THR A 167 -16.68 -0.43 -0.87
CA THR A 167 -15.46 -0.45 -1.69
C THR A 167 -14.38 -1.32 -1.08
N ILE A 168 -14.23 -1.32 0.24
CA ILE A 168 -13.28 -2.20 0.94
C ILE A 168 -13.60 -3.66 0.62
N LEU A 169 -14.86 -4.08 0.76
CA LEU A 169 -15.28 -5.44 0.44
C LEU A 169 -15.04 -5.80 -1.03
N LEU A 170 -15.31 -4.87 -1.96
CA LEU A 170 -15.07 -5.07 -3.39
C LEU A 170 -13.59 -5.22 -3.72
N LEU A 171 -12.70 -4.45 -3.09
CA LEU A 171 -11.25 -4.57 -3.27
C LEU A 171 -10.71 -5.89 -2.70
N PHE A 172 -11.20 -6.31 -1.53
CA PHE A 172 -10.88 -7.64 -0.98
C PHE A 172 -11.38 -8.76 -1.90
N PHE A 173 -12.59 -8.63 -2.45
CA PHE A 173 -13.13 -9.56 -3.42
C PHE A 173 -12.30 -9.61 -4.71
N PHE A 174 -11.77 -8.47 -5.17
CA PHE A 174 -10.88 -8.40 -6.34
C PHE A 174 -9.57 -9.16 -6.07
N ALA A 175 -8.94 -8.89 -4.92
CA ALA A 175 -7.72 -9.57 -4.47
C ALA A 175 -7.94 -11.08 -4.28
N TRP A 176 -9.11 -11.47 -3.78
CA TRP A 176 -9.51 -12.87 -3.64
C TRP A 176 -9.71 -13.53 -5.01
N SER A 177 -10.41 -12.87 -5.93
CA SER A 177 -10.69 -13.39 -7.27
C SER A 177 -9.42 -13.65 -8.08
N VAL A 178 -8.44 -12.74 -8.03
CA VAL A 178 -7.15 -12.95 -8.69
C VAL A 178 -6.35 -14.09 -8.05
N ARG A 179 -6.42 -14.25 -6.72
CA ARG A 179 -5.69 -15.29 -5.99
C ARG A 179 -6.19 -16.69 -6.35
N TYR A 180 -7.50 -16.85 -6.52
CA TYR A 180 -8.11 -18.14 -6.86
C TYR A 180 -8.26 -18.37 -8.36
N GLU A 181 -7.76 -17.45 -9.19
CA GLU A 181 -7.89 -17.45 -10.66
C GLU A 181 -9.36 -17.59 -11.11
N LYS A 182 -10.29 -16.94 -10.39
CA LYS A 182 -11.72 -16.97 -10.69
C LYS A 182 -12.02 -15.94 -11.76
N VAL A 183 -12.08 -16.38 -13.03
CA VAL A 183 -12.36 -15.51 -14.19
C VAL A 183 -13.63 -14.69 -14.01
N TRP A 184 -14.74 -15.31 -13.57
CA TRP A 184 -16.00 -14.62 -13.29
C TRP A 184 -15.85 -13.51 -12.25
N GLY A 185 -15.13 -13.78 -11.16
CA GLY A 185 -14.88 -12.79 -10.11
C GLY A 185 -14.00 -11.64 -10.59
N MET A 186 -13.00 -11.93 -11.42
CA MET A 186 -12.14 -10.90 -12.01
C MET A 186 -12.91 -10.00 -12.97
N ILE A 187 -13.69 -10.56 -13.90
CA ILE A 187 -14.50 -9.77 -14.84
C ILE A 187 -15.48 -8.88 -14.06
N ALA A 188 -16.17 -9.43 -13.05
CA ALA A 188 -17.08 -8.66 -12.21
C ALA A 188 -16.36 -7.51 -11.49
N SER A 189 -15.21 -7.77 -10.86
CA SER A 189 -14.41 -6.73 -10.21
C SER A 189 -13.86 -5.69 -11.18
N GLU A 190 -13.52 -6.08 -12.39
CA GLU A 190 -13.00 -5.18 -13.43
C GLU A 190 -14.09 -4.27 -13.99
N VAL A 191 -15.33 -4.77 -14.17
CA VAL A 191 -16.50 -3.94 -14.49
C VAL A 191 -16.78 -2.94 -13.37
N VAL A 192 -16.69 -3.37 -12.11
CA VAL A 192 -16.84 -2.48 -10.95
C VAL A 192 -15.73 -1.44 -10.91
N ALA A 193 -14.48 -1.80 -11.23
CA ALA A 193 -13.36 -0.87 -11.30
C ALA A 193 -13.56 0.17 -12.42
N LEU A 194 -14.10 -0.22 -13.57
CA LEU A 194 -14.48 0.70 -14.65
C LEU A 194 -15.61 1.65 -14.22
N ALA A 195 -16.62 1.15 -13.50
CA ALA A 195 -17.68 2.00 -12.93
C ALA A 195 -17.10 2.97 -11.88
N GLY A 196 -16.16 2.52 -11.05
CA GLY A 196 -15.41 3.35 -10.11
C GLY A 196 -14.61 4.44 -10.82
N LEU A 197 -13.92 4.10 -11.90
CA LEU A 197 -13.17 5.06 -12.72
C LEU A 197 -14.10 6.14 -13.29
N ALA A 198 -15.25 5.75 -13.86
CA ALA A 198 -16.26 6.69 -14.34
C ALA A 198 -16.82 7.59 -13.22
N TYR A 199 -17.05 7.04 -12.03
CA TYR A 199 -17.46 7.80 -10.86
C TYR A 199 -16.42 8.84 -10.43
N PHE A 200 -15.13 8.49 -10.43
CA PHE A 200 -14.05 9.44 -10.12
C PHE A 200 -13.96 10.57 -11.15
N PHE A 201 -14.14 10.28 -12.44
CA PHE A 201 -14.25 11.32 -13.47
C PHE A 201 -15.42 12.25 -13.20
N TYR A 202 -16.62 11.70 -12.97
CA TYR A 202 -17.81 12.47 -12.63
C TYR A 202 -17.58 13.38 -11.41
N LYS A 203 -17.06 12.83 -10.31
CA LYS A 203 -16.77 13.62 -9.10
C LYS A 203 -15.72 14.70 -9.35
N THR A 204 -14.68 14.40 -10.13
CA THR A 204 -13.66 15.39 -10.49
C THR A 204 -14.28 16.56 -11.26
N ILE A 205 -15.14 16.30 -12.25
CA ILE A 205 -15.84 17.33 -13.02
C ILE A 205 -16.78 18.14 -12.11
N ARG A 206 -17.56 17.47 -11.28
CA ARG A 206 -18.50 18.10 -10.33
C ARG A 206 -17.84 19.06 -9.34
N MET A 207 -16.56 18.83 -9.01
CA MET A 207 -15.78 19.74 -8.13
C MET A 207 -15.44 21.09 -8.79
N TRP A 208 -15.39 21.14 -10.12
CA TRP A 208 -15.08 22.34 -10.91
C TRP A 208 -16.30 23.02 -11.52
N GLU A 209 -17.44 22.34 -11.54
CA GLU A 209 -18.69 22.87 -12.04
C GLU A 209 -19.17 24.09 -11.22
N PRO A 210 -19.52 25.23 -11.86
CA PRO A 210 -19.80 26.49 -11.16
C PRO A 210 -20.87 26.38 -10.06
N GLU A 211 -21.91 25.58 -10.29
CA GLU A 211 -23.01 25.39 -9.35
C GLU A 211 -22.61 24.69 -8.06
N SER A 212 -21.59 23.83 -8.09
CA SER A 212 -21.14 23.05 -6.92
C SER A 212 -19.74 23.44 -6.44
N ALA A 213 -19.01 24.22 -7.24
CA ALA A 213 -17.65 24.65 -6.99
C ALA A 213 -17.48 25.31 -5.62
N PHE A 214 -18.47 26.11 -5.18
CA PHE A 214 -18.41 26.80 -3.89
C PHE A 214 -18.32 25.83 -2.70
N LYS A 215 -19.01 24.67 -2.78
CA LYS A 215 -19.00 23.64 -1.72
C LYS A 215 -17.61 23.06 -1.48
N TYR A 216 -16.78 23.02 -2.52
CA TYR A 216 -15.45 22.41 -2.46
C TYR A 216 -14.30 23.41 -2.36
N ALA A 217 -14.58 24.73 -2.32
CA ALA A 217 -13.56 25.77 -2.48
C ALA A 217 -12.39 25.66 -1.50
N SER A 218 -12.65 25.25 -0.25
CA SER A 218 -11.63 25.14 0.80
C SER A 218 -10.68 23.96 0.62
N ALA A 219 -11.07 22.91 -0.11
CA ALA A 219 -10.29 21.67 -0.26
C ALA A 219 -10.14 21.22 -1.71
N ARG A 220 -10.54 22.05 -2.68
CA ARG A 220 -10.60 21.66 -4.10
C ARG A 220 -9.27 21.14 -4.59
N LYS A 221 -8.17 21.88 -4.32
CA LYS A 221 -6.82 21.52 -4.80
C LYS A 221 -6.36 20.15 -4.30
N SER A 222 -6.55 19.85 -3.02
CA SER A 222 -6.16 18.56 -2.44
C SER A 222 -7.07 17.43 -2.92
N LEU A 223 -8.39 17.64 -2.93
CA LEU A 223 -9.38 16.68 -3.44
C LEU A 223 -9.15 16.32 -4.90
N THR A 224 -8.87 17.32 -5.76
CA THR A 224 -8.62 17.07 -7.18
C THR A 224 -7.30 16.35 -7.39
N THR A 225 -6.29 16.63 -6.58
CA THR A 225 -5.01 15.92 -6.65
C THR A 225 -5.19 14.46 -6.28
N PHE A 226 -5.92 14.17 -5.19
CA PHE A 226 -6.27 12.80 -4.81
C PHE A 226 -7.07 12.10 -5.91
N ALA A 227 -8.09 12.76 -6.47
CA ALA A 227 -8.91 12.19 -7.53
C ALA A 227 -8.08 11.85 -8.77
N VAL A 228 -7.20 12.73 -9.22
CA VAL A 228 -6.32 12.49 -10.38
C VAL A 228 -5.36 11.33 -10.14
N ILE A 229 -4.75 11.25 -8.96
CA ILE A 229 -3.87 10.11 -8.60
C ILE A 229 -4.68 8.80 -8.60
N THR A 230 -5.88 8.79 -8.01
CA THR A 230 -6.76 7.61 -8.00
C THR A 230 -7.19 7.20 -9.41
N ILE A 231 -7.49 8.14 -10.31
CA ILE A 231 -7.83 7.86 -11.70
C ILE A 231 -6.66 7.16 -12.42
N ILE A 232 -5.45 7.68 -12.25
CA ILE A 232 -4.23 7.08 -12.84
C ILE A 232 -4.02 5.67 -12.29
N LEU A 233 -4.12 5.50 -10.97
CA LEU A 233 -3.97 4.19 -10.32
C LEU A 233 -5.01 3.19 -10.82
N LEU A 234 -6.30 3.56 -10.84
CA LEU A 234 -7.36 2.70 -11.36
C LEU A 234 -7.14 2.29 -12.81
N PHE A 235 -6.68 3.20 -13.68
CA PHE A 235 -6.37 2.88 -15.07
C PHE A 235 -5.25 1.84 -15.18
N ILE A 236 -4.19 1.99 -14.39
CA ILE A 236 -3.09 1.02 -14.32
C ILE A 236 -3.58 -0.30 -13.74
N THR A 237 -4.40 -0.29 -12.69
CA THR A 237 -5.00 -1.48 -12.07
C THR A 237 -5.85 -2.27 -13.06
N ILE A 238 -6.73 -1.61 -13.81
CA ILE A 238 -7.57 -2.25 -14.84
C ILE A 238 -6.68 -2.89 -15.91
N THR A 239 -5.69 -2.17 -16.41
CA THR A 239 -4.75 -2.73 -17.40
C THR A 239 -4.02 -3.97 -16.86
N HIS A 240 -3.53 -3.92 -15.61
CA HIS A 240 -2.87 -5.06 -14.97
C HIS A 240 -3.83 -6.21 -14.65
N ALA A 241 -5.11 -5.95 -14.38
CA ALA A 241 -6.13 -6.97 -14.17
C ALA A 241 -6.31 -7.84 -15.42
N GLY A 242 -6.45 -7.21 -16.60
CA GLY A 242 -6.51 -7.90 -17.88
C GLY A 242 -5.25 -8.74 -18.17
N VAL A 243 -4.06 -8.20 -17.89
CA VAL A 243 -2.81 -8.96 -18.02
C VAL A 243 -2.78 -10.15 -17.06
N CYS A 244 -3.19 -9.98 -15.80
CA CYS A 244 -3.30 -11.08 -14.84
C CYS A 244 -4.26 -12.17 -15.33
N MET A 245 -5.43 -11.78 -15.85
CA MET A 245 -6.45 -12.72 -16.37
C MET A 245 -5.93 -13.52 -17.57
N SER A 246 -5.20 -12.88 -18.49
CA SER A 246 -4.56 -13.57 -19.64
C SER A 246 -3.50 -14.61 -19.23
N ASN A 247 -3.04 -14.56 -17.98
CA ASN A 247 -2.04 -15.45 -17.43
C ASN A 247 -2.61 -16.59 -16.56
N PHE A 248 -3.95 -16.66 -16.40
CA PHE A 248 -4.61 -17.72 -15.63
C PHE A 248 -4.44 -19.11 -16.24
N ASN A 249 -4.52 -20.15 -15.40
CA ASN A 249 -4.37 -21.57 -15.75
C ASN A 249 -3.01 -21.98 -16.35
N LYS A 250 -2.04 -21.06 -16.44
CA LYS A 250 -0.69 -21.36 -16.93
C LYS A 250 0.28 -21.77 -15.80
N GLY A 251 -0.23 -22.46 -14.77
CA GLY A 251 0.54 -23.02 -13.65
C GLY A 251 0.80 -22.09 -12.45
N LEU A 252 0.37 -20.82 -12.51
CA LEU A 252 0.62 -19.77 -11.50
C LEU A 252 0.03 -20.13 -10.12
N LYS A 253 -1.19 -20.67 -10.10
CA LYS A 253 -1.89 -21.17 -8.89
C LYS A 253 -1.05 -22.12 -8.01
N LYS A 254 -0.29 -23.05 -8.61
CA LYS A 254 0.51 -24.04 -7.86
C LYS A 254 1.62 -23.37 -7.05
N HIS A 255 2.19 -22.26 -7.54
CA HIS A 255 3.27 -21.52 -6.89
C HIS A 255 2.76 -20.45 -5.92
N ILE A 256 1.53 -19.95 -6.10
CA ILE A 256 0.87 -19.04 -5.15
C ILE A 256 0.36 -19.81 -3.93
N ASN A 257 -0.26 -20.99 -4.12
CA ASN A 257 -0.83 -21.78 -3.01
C ASN A 257 0.20 -22.62 -2.24
N ARG A 258 1.25 -23.18 -2.89
CA ARG A 258 2.33 -23.89 -2.18
C ARG A 258 3.04 -22.97 -1.17
N ARG A 259 2.97 -21.67 -1.39
CA ARG A 259 3.54 -20.64 -0.50
C ARG A 259 2.71 -20.36 0.76
N LYS A 260 1.42 -20.68 0.78
CA LYS A 260 0.63 -20.56 2.01
C LYS A 260 1.10 -21.60 3.05
N ILE A 261 1.48 -22.79 2.58
CA ILE A 261 2.03 -23.86 3.43
C ILE A 261 3.36 -23.41 4.06
N HIS A 262 4.27 -22.82 3.29
CA HIS A 262 5.53 -22.31 3.86
C HIS A 262 5.36 -21.06 4.73
N THR A 263 4.54 -20.08 4.34
CA THR A 263 4.34 -18.86 5.16
C THR A 263 3.51 -19.14 6.43
N ASP A 264 2.60 -20.11 6.42
CA ASP A 264 1.88 -20.53 7.63
C ASP A 264 2.83 -21.35 8.54
N ASN A 265 3.73 -22.18 7.98
CA ASN A 265 4.79 -22.87 8.74
C ASN A 265 5.83 -21.89 9.33
N GLU A 266 6.30 -20.89 8.56
CA GLU A 266 7.24 -19.86 9.05
C GLU A 266 6.62 -19.00 10.16
N LYS A 267 5.32 -18.69 10.07
CA LYS A 267 4.60 -17.99 11.15
C LYS A 267 4.44 -18.87 12.38
N TYR A 268 4.23 -20.18 12.21
CA TYR A 268 4.18 -21.14 13.30
C TYR A 268 5.55 -21.29 13.98
N GLU A 269 6.62 -21.45 13.21
CA GLU A 269 8.01 -21.57 13.71
C GLU A 269 8.47 -20.30 14.42
N MET A 270 8.12 -19.11 13.91
CA MET A 270 8.44 -17.84 14.57
C MET A 270 7.63 -17.66 15.85
N SER A 271 6.35 -18.08 15.88
CA SER A 271 5.54 -18.07 17.11
C SER A 271 6.05 -19.05 18.16
N GLU A 272 6.55 -20.22 17.75
CA GLU A 272 7.15 -21.20 18.65
C GLU A 272 8.47 -20.68 19.22
N TYR A 273 9.34 -20.11 18.38
CA TYR A 273 10.62 -19.52 18.80
C TYR A 273 10.42 -18.36 19.80
N THR A 274 9.39 -17.53 19.59
CA THR A 274 9.05 -16.42 20.49
C THR A 274 8.51 -16.91 21.85
N ASP A 275 7.83 -18.07 21.88
CA ASP A 275 7.31 -18.70 23.10
C ASP A 275 8.40 -19.47 23.88
N TYR A 276 9.39 -20.05 23.19
CA TYR A 276 10.58 -20.61 23.85
C TYR A 276 11.49 -19.53 24.44
N THR A 277 11.65 -18.38 23.79
CA THR A 277 12.49 -17.28 24.30
C THR A 277 11.82 -16.47 25.41
N SER A 278 10.48 -16.36 25.43
CA SER A 278 9.75 -15.72 26.53
C SER A 278 9.81 -16.55 27.82
N ASN A 279 9.83 -17.88 27.71
CA ASN A 279 9.92 -18.81 28.85
C ASN A 279 11.35 -19.06 29.36
N GLN A 280 12.38 -18.52 28.70
CA GLN A 280 13.80 -18.68 29.09
C GLN A 280 14.49 -17.40 29.58
N ALA A 281 13.78 -16.29 29.82
CA ALA A 281 14.40 -15.12 30.45
C ALA A 281 14.91 -15.49 31.87
N PRO A 282 16.22 -15.41 32.16
CA PRO A 282 16.71 -15.70 33.49
C PRO A 282 16.34 -14.54 34.41
N HIS A 283 15.63 -14.85 35.50
CA HIS A 283 15.55 -13.99 36.67
C HIS A 283 16.98 -13.69 37.15
N GLN A 284 17.50 -12.50 36.83
CA GLN A 284 18.75 -12.01 37.38
C GLN A 284 18.57 -11.78 38.88
N ALA A 285 19.04 -12.74 39.68
CA ALA A 285 19.26 -12.56 41.11
C ALA A 285 20.50 -11.66 41.30
N THR A 286 20.28 -10.45 41.80
CA THR A 286 21.32 -9.54 42.30
C THR A 286 22.07 -10.17 43.47
N ALA A 287 23.30 -10.66 43.22
CA ALA A 287 24.24 -11.03 44.27
C ALA A 287 24.97 -9.77 44.78
N ARG A 288 24.66 -9.33 46.00
CA ARG A 288 25.48 -8.38 46.77
C ARG A 288 26.75 -9.09 47.24
N MET A 289 27.92 -8.68 46.76
CA MET A 289 29.18 -8.92 47.46
C MET A 289 29.40 -7.80 48.48
N THR A 290 29.36 -8.16 49.76
CA THR A 290 29.93 -7.37 50.85
C THR A 290 31.37 -7.83 51.05
N ILE A 291 32.32 -6.91 50.91
CA ILE A 291 33.68 -7.03 51.44
C ILE A 291 33.73 -6.04 52.61
N ASP A 292 34.15 -6.56 53.76
CA ASP A 292 34.57 -5.94 55.05
C ASP A 292 34.18 -4.48 55.33
#